data_AF-A7T7U9-F1
#
_entry.id   AF-A7T7U9-F1
#
_cell.length_a   1.000
_cell.length_b   1.000
_cell.length_c   1.000
_cell.angle_alpha   90.00
_cell.angle_beta   90.00
_cell.angle_gamma   90.00
#
_symmetry.space_group_name_H-M   'P 1'
#
loop_
_entity.id
_entity.type
_entity.pdbx_description
1 polymer ?
#
loop_
_entity_poly.entity_id
_entity_poly.type
_entity_poly.pdbx_seq_one_letter_code
_entity_poly.pdbx_strand_id
1 'polypeptide(L)' 'DKKLRKEQAGYREGRGTTEQVFILKNIIEQVNEWQATLYVNFIDFEKAFDSVHRKSL' A
#
# COMPACT_ATOMS: atom_id res chain seq x y z
N ASP A 1 7.18 13.93 9.13
CA ASP A 1 7.57 12.54 8.84
C ASP A 1 7.39 11.53 10.00
N LYS A 2 7.58 11.90 11.28
CA LYS A 2 7.36 10.99 12.44
C LYS A 2 5.93 10.40 12.59
N LYS A 3 4.92 10.97 11.91
CA LYS A 3 3.52 10.51 11.95
C LYS A 3 3.16 9.52 10.83
N LEU A 4 3.96 9.45 9.77
CA LEU A 4 3.66 8.60 8.61
C LEU A 4 4.26 7.20 8.83
N ARG A 5 3.50 6.18 8.47
CA ARG A 5 3.98 4.79 8.49
C ARG A 5 5.10 4.60 7.47
N LYS A 6 6.03 3.69 7.74
CA LYS A 6 7.18 3.45 6.84
C LYS A 6 6.73 2.96 5.47
N GLU A 7 5.62 2.24 5.46
CA GLU A 7 4.97 1.62 4.31
C GLU A 7 4.21 2.63 3.43
N GLN A 8 4.01 3.88 3.88
CA GLN A 8 3.37 4.89 3.04
C GLN A 8 4.37 5.46 2.02
N ALA A 9 4.15 5.17 0.73
CA ALA A 9 4.90 5.76 -0.38
C ALA A 9 4.22 7.02 -0.95
N GLY A 10 2.90 7.10 -0.92
CA GLY A 10 2.16 8.24 -1.49
C GLY A 10 2.42 9.54 -0.73
N TYR A 11 2.58 10.63 -1.50
CA TYR A 11 2.79 12.00 -0.99
C TYR A 11 3.98 12.14 -0.03
N ARG A 12 5.04 11.34 -0.23
CA ARG A 12 6.25 11.35 0.58
C ARG A 12 7.49 11.57 -0.28
N GLU A 13 8.27 12.59 0.06
CA GLU A 13 9.48 12.93 -0.67
C GLU A 13 10.48 11.76 -0.66
N GLY A 14 11.09 11.48 -1.82
CA GLY A 14 12.06 10.40 -1.99
C GLY A 14 11.48 8.98 -1.93
N ARG A 15 10.15 8.82 -1.88
CA ARG A 15 9.45 7.52 -1.91
C ARG A 15 8.60 7.40 -3.17
N GLY A 16 8.56 6.19 -3.73
CA GLY A 16 7.72 5.83 -4.88
C GLY A 16 7.13 4.43 -4.71
N THR A 17 6.27 4.02 -5.63
CA THR A 17 5.55 2.73 -5.54
C THR A 17 6.35 1.54 -6.07
N THR A 18 7.48 1.78 -6.75
CA THR A 18 8.30 0.73 -7.39
C THR A 18 8.75 -0.34 -6.41
N GLU A 19 9.21 0.05 -5.22
CA GLU A 19 9.63 -0.90 -4.17
C GLU A 19 8.46 -1.78 -3.71
N GLN A 20 7.27 -1.19 -3.53
CA GLN A 20 6.07 -1.92 -3.09
C GLN A 20 5.56 -2.90 -4.15
N VAL A 21 5.54 -2.48 -5.42
CA VAL A 21 5.18 -3.34 -6.55
C VAL A 21 6.16 -4.49 -6.69
N PHE A 22 7.46 -4.21 -6.56
CA PHE A 22 8.50 -5.24 -6.57
C PHE A 22 8.30 -6.25 -5.43
N ILE A 23 8.08 -5.79 -4.20
CA ILE A 23 7.83 -6.68 -3.05
C ILE A 23 6.57 -7.54 -3.28
N LEU A 24 5.46 -6.94 -3.71
CA LEU A 24 4.23 -7.67 -3.97
C LEU A 24 4.43 -8.75 -5.05
N LYS A 25 5.15 -8.42 -6.13
CA LYS A 25 5.49 -9.37 -7.19
C LYS A 25 6.30 -10.56 -6.64
N ASN A 26 7.34 -10.30 -5.84
CA ASN A 26 8.15 -11.37 -5.25
C ASN A 26 7.32 -12.26 -4.31
N ILE A 27 6.41 -11.69 -3.50
CA ILE A 27 5.54 -12.47 -2.62
C ILE A 27 4.63 -13.40 -3.44
N ILE A 28 4.04 -12.90 -4.52
CA ILE A 28 3.17 -13.70 -5.40
C ILE A 28 3.98 -14.82 -6.06
N GLU A 29 5.17 -14.53 -6.57
CA GLU A 29 6.06 -15.52 -7.20
C GLU A 29 6.44 -16.63 -6.20
N GLN A 30 6.85 -16.25 -4.99
CA GLN A 30 7.24 -17.21 -3.95
C GLN A 30 6.06 -18.08 -3.48
N VAL A 31 4.88 -17.51 -3.28
CA VAL A 31 3.69 -18.30 -2.92
C VAL A 31 3.39 -19.34 -3.99
N ASN A 32 3.49 -18.96 -5.27
CA ASN A 32 3.27 -19.86 -6.38
C ASN A 32 4.29 -21.00 -6.44
N GLU A 33 5.58 -20.70 -6.24
CA GLU A 33 6.65 -21.70 -6.16
C GLU A 33 6.43 -22.73 -5.04
N TRP A 34 5.89 -22.29 -3.90
CA TRP A 34 5.68 -23.14 -2.72
C TRP A 34 4.32 -23.85 -2.72
N GLN A 35 3.52 -23.66 -3.78
CA GLN A 35 2.13 -24.10 -3.86
C GLN A 35 1.29 -23.70 -2.63
N ALA A 36 1.60 -22.54 -2.06
CA ALA A 36 0.88 -22.00 -0.91
C ALA A 36 -0.36 -21.23 -1.37
N THR A 37 -1.28 -20.94 -0.44
CA THR A 37 -2.43 -20.07 -0.71
C THR A 37 -2.14 -18.64 -0.26
N LEU A 38 -2.38 -17.67 -1.14
CA LEU A 38 -2.30 -16.24 -0.84
C LEU A 38 -3.65 -15.57 -1.09
N TYR A 39 -4.09 -14.74 -0.14
CA TYR A 39 -5.24 -13.87 -0.29
C TYR A 39 -4.76 -12.42 -0.37
N VAL A 40 -5.20 -11.70 -1.40
CA VAL A 40 -4.85 -10.28 -1.61
C VAL A 40 -6.12 -9.49 -1.79
N ASN A 41 -6.26 -8.40 -1.04
CA ASN A 41 -7.38 -7.47 -1.15
C ASN A 41 -6.86 -6.10 -1.61
N PHE A 42 -7.49 -5.55 -2.64
CA PHE A 42 -7.31 -4.17 -3.03
C PHE A 42 -8.35 -3.30 -2.32
N ILE A 43 -7.91 -2.18 -1.75
CA ILE A 43 -8.77 -1.23 -1.02
C ILE A 43 -8.54 0.15 -1.62
N ASP A 44 -9.62 0.82 -1.98
CA ASP A 44 -9.61 2.21 -2.43
C ASP A 44 -10.75 2.99 -1.78
N PHE A 45 -10.57 4.30 -1.64
CA PHE A 45 -11.56 5.18 -1.02
C PHE A 45 -12.33 5.96 -2.08
N GLU A 46 -13.67 5.88 -2.04
CA GLU A 46 -14.50 6.76 -2.86
C GLU A 46 -14.31 8.22 -2.42
N LYS A 47 -13.87 9.07 -3.36
CA LYS A 47 -13.66 10.52 -3.13
C LYS A 47 -12.80 10.82 -1.89
N ALA A 48 -11.64 10.17 -1.78
CA ALA A 48 -10.75 10.20 -0.62
C ALA A 48 -10.46 11.60 -0.03
N PHE A 49 -10.39 12.64 -0.86
CA PHE A 49 -10.14 14.02 -0.40
C PHE A 49 -11.42 14.76 0.05
N ASP A 50 -12.57 14.44 -0.54
CA ASP A 50 -13.85 15.07 -0.20
C ASP A 50 -14.47 14.42 1.05
N SER A 51 -14.20 13.13 1.27
CA SER A 51 -14.76 12.33 2.36
C SER A 51 -14.04 12.52 3.71
N VAL A 52 -13.05 13.42 3.79
CA VAL A 52 -12.30 13.64 5.03
C VAL A 52 -13.19 14.36 6.05
N HIS A 53 -13.33 13.77 7.24
CA HIS A 53 -14.06 14.37 8.35
C HIS A 53 -13.29 15.57 8.92
N ARG A 54 -13.68 16.77 8.49
CA ARG A 54 -12.98 18.04 8.79
C ARG A 54 -12.85 18.39 10.27
N LYS A 55 -13.79 17.96 11.12
CA LYS A 55 -13.73 18.25 12.56
C LYS A 55 -12.66 17.42 13.29
N SER A 56 -12.18 16.33 12.70
CA SER A 56 -11.13 15.47 13.28
C SER A 56 -9.76 15.63 12.62
N LEU A 57 -9.64 16.51 11.63
CA LEU A 57 -8.36 16.91 11.02
C LEU A 57 -7.59 17.82 12.00
#